data_AF-A0A413GID8-F1
#
_entry.id   AF-A0A413GID8-F1
#
_cell.length_a   1.000
_cell.length_b   1.000
_cell.length_c   1.000
_cell.angle_alpha   90.00
_cell.angle_beta   90.00
_cell.angle_gamma   90.00
#
_symmetry.space_group_name_H-M   'P 1'
#
loop_
_entity.id
_entity.type
_entity.pdbx_description
1 polymer ?
#
loop_
_entity_poly.entity_id
_entity_poly.type
_entity_poly.pdbx_seq_one_letter_code
_entity_poly.pdbx_strand_id
1 'polypeptide(L)'
;MDSRLNNSTRNIFAGLINKVLLILFPFISRTAIIYALGNEYLGLNSLFSSILMVLNLSELGISSALVYSMYKPIADDDKVKIRALLAVYKKWFRVIGVTLLTVGLTLLPFLKYLIKGEVPSDVNLYLLYLIYLFNTSLGYFLFAEKRALLTAYQRSDIVSNINSFVSLFLYLSQI
;
A
#
# COMPACT_ATOMS: atom_id res chain seq x y z
N MET A 1 -13.28 -34.45 -11.63
CA MET A 1 -12.25 -33.83 -10.75
C MET A 1 -11.77 -32.50 -11.37
N ASP A 2 -12.68 -31.79 -12.05
CA ASP A 2 -12.34 -30.79 -13.08
C ASP A 2 -12.59 -29.33 -12.64
N SER A 3 -13.38 -29.14 -11.58
CA SER A 3 -13.73 -27.81 -11.06
C SER A 3 -12.56 -27.09 -10.38
N ARG A 4 -11.63 -27.82 -9.74
CA ARG A 4 -10.48 -27.23 -9.03
C ARG A 4 -9.37 -26.77 -9.98
N LEU A 5 -9.13 -27.50 -11.07
CA LEU A 5 -8.14 -27.13 -12.08
C LEU A 5 -8.59 -25.92 -12.89
N ASN A 6 -9.86 -25.86 -13.31
CA ASN A 6 -10.38 -24.76 -14.11
C ASN A 6 -10.48 -23.43 -13.32
N ASN A 7 -10.82 -23.50 -12.02
CA ASN A 7 -10.79 -22.31 -11.16
C ASN A 7 -9.35 -21.87 -10.85
N SER A 8 -8.41 -22.79 -10.69
CA SER A 8 -7.00 -22.46 -10.46
C SER A 8 -6.36 -21.81 -11.68
N THR A 9 -6.57 -22.34 -12.89
CA THR A 9 -6.07 -21.71 -14.13
C THR A 9 -6.70 -20.34 -14.38
N ARG A 10 -8.00 -20.18 -14.12
CA ARG A 10 -8.68 -18.89 -14.24
C ARG A 10 -8.19 -17.88 -13.21
N ASN A 11 -7.89 -18.30 -11.97
CA ASN A 11 -7.32 -17.42 -10.96
C ASN A 11 -5.86 -17.05 -11.28
N ILE A 12 -5.08 -17.99 -11.81
CA ILE A 12 -3.71 -17.73 -12.29
C ILE A 12 -3.73 -16.75 -13.46
N PHE A 13 -4.61 -16.94 -14.44
CA PHE A 13 -4.71 -16.07 -15.62
C PHE A 13 -5.21 -14.67 -15.25
N ALA A 14 -6.22 -14.59 -14.37
CA ALA A 14 -6.69 -13.32 -13.81
C ALA A 14 -5.59 -12.63 -13.01
N GLY A 15 -4.83 -13.36 -12.19
CA GLY A 15 -3.68 -12.83 -11.45
C GLY A 15 -2.54 -12.37 -12.36
N LEU A 16 -2.33 -13.04 -13.49
CA LEU A 16 -1.32 -12.68 -14.48
C LEU A 16 -1.69 -11.39 -15.22
N ILE A 17 -2.95 -11.28 -15.66
CA ILE A 17 -3.51 -10.04 -16.21
C ILE A 17 -3.40 -8.91 -15.20
N ASN A 18 -3.75 -9.16 -13.93
CA ASN A 18 -3.65 -8.18 -12.86
C ASN A 18 -2.22 -7.67 -12.70
N LYS A 19 -1.23 -8.58 -12.68
CA LYS A 19 0.19 -8.23 -12.63
C LYS A 19 0.65 -7.44 -13.85
N VAL A 20 0.23 -7.82 -15.05
CA VAL A 20 0.57 -7.09 -16.28
C VAL A 20 -0.01 -5.68 -16.25
N LEU A 21 -1.26 -5.51 -15.83
CA LEU A 21 -1.89 -4.21 -15.65
C LEU A 21 -1.16 -3.37 -14.59
N LEU A 22 -0.82 -3.97 -13.45
CA LEU A 22 -0.06 -3.33 -12.37
C LEU A 22 1.36 -2.91 -12.77
N ILE A 23 1.94 -3.49 -13.83
CA ILE A 23 3.26 -3.10 -14.34
C ILE A 23 3.13 -2.06 -15.45
N LEU A 24 2.20 -2.25 -16.39
CA LEU A 24 2.07 -1.40 -17.58
C LEU A 24 1.38 -0.06 -17.29
N PHE A 25 0.32 -0.05 -16.48
CA PHE A 25 -0.42 1.18 -16.22
C PHE A 25 0.37 2.24 -15.44
N PRO A 26 1.20 1.91 -14.43
CA PRO A 26 2.10 2.90 -13.82
C PRO A 26 3.06 3.50 -14.83
N PHE A 27 3.49 2.74 -15.84
CA PHE A 27 4.40 3.22 -16.86
C PHE A 27 3.72 4.20 -17.82
N ILE A 28 2.51 3.87 -18.29
CA ILE A 28 1.70 4.73 -19.16
C ILE A 28 1.28 6.00 -18.43
N SER A 29 0.75 5.89 -17.21
CA SER A 29 0.39 7.05 -16.39
C SER A 29 1.60 7.94 -16.09
N ARG A 30 2.77 7.36 -15.77
CA ARG A 30 4.01 8.13 -15.59
C ARG A 30 4.41 8.87 -16.86
N THR A 31 4.26 8.23 -18.02
CA THR A 31 4.58 8.85 -19.32
C THR A 31 3.61 9.96 -19.69
N ALA A 32 2.30 9.76 -19.44
CA ALA A 32 1.27 10.77 -19.64
C ALA A 32 1.45 11.98 -18.72
N ILE A 33 1.76 11.75 -17.44
CA ILE A 33 2.07 12.82 -16.46
C ILE A 33 3.29 13.63 -16.90
N ILE A 34 4.34 12.96 -17.41
CA ILE A 34 5.54 13.66 -17.94
C ILE A 34 5.17 14.57 -19.11
N TYR A 35 4.34 14.07 -20.03
CA TYR A 35 3.92 14.83 -21.22
C TYR A 35 2.94 15.96 -20.90
N ALA A 36 2.05 15.79 -19.92
CA ALA A 36 0.99 16.74 -19.61
C ALA A 36 1.39 17.81 -18.57
N LEU A 37 2.19 17.44 -17.56
CA LEU A 37 2.49 18.29 -16.41
C LEU A 37 3.96 18.76 -16.36
N GLY A 38 4.82 18.24 -17.25
CA GLY A 38 6.23 18.62 -17.30
C GLY A 38 7.11 17.96 -16.22
N ASN A 39 8.42 18.18 -16.31
CA ASN A 39 9.44 17.45 -15.53
C ASN A 39 9.44 17.80 -14.02
N GLU A 40 8.75 18.86 -13.62
CA GLU A 40 8.70 19.35 -12.23
C GLU A 40 7.82 18.49 -11.32
N TYR A 41 6.72 17.94 -11.86
CA TYR A 41 5.83 17.03 -11.10
C TYR A 41 6.44 15.63 -10.89
N LEU A 42 7.49 15.26 -11.64
CA LEU A 42 8.22 14.01 -11.42
C LEU A 42 9.03 14.01 -10.13
N GLY A 43 9.59 15.17 -9.76
CA GLY A 43 10.35 15.32 -8.51
C GLY A 43 9.50 15.01 -7.28
N LEU A 44 8.25 15.48 -7.29
CA LEU A 44 7.25 15.20 -6.26
C LEU A 44 6.92 13.72 -6.15
N ASN A 45 6.56 13.09 -7.28
CA ASN A 45 6.17 11.68 -7.30
C ASN A 45 7.33 10.75 -6.87
N SER A 46 8.56 11.09 -7.28
CA SER A 46 9.78 10.37 -6.86
C SER A 46 10.07 10.56 -5.36
N LEU A 47 9.89 11.77 -4.82
CA LEU A 47 10.04 12.03 -3.40
C LEU A 47 9.03 11.24 -2.56
N PHE A 48 7.76 11.31 -2.94
CA PHE A 48 6.68 10.58 -2.26
C PHE A 48 6.91 9.06 -2.33
N SER A 49 7.32 8.54 -3.49
CA SER A 49 7.66 7.13 -3.64
C SER A 49 8.87 6.72 -2.79
N SER A 50 9.89 7.56 -2.69
CA SER A 50 11.09 7.28 -1.89
C SER A 50 10.78 7.26 -0.40
N ILE A 51 9.95 8.20 0.07
CA ILE A 51 9.46 8.22 1.45
C ILE A 51 8.63 6.96 1.70
N LEU A 52 7.67 6.62 0.82
CA LEU A 52 6.88 5.39 0.94
C LEU A 52 7.74 4.13 0.96
N MET A 53 8.84 4.08 0.21
CA MET A 53 9.71 2.91 0.16
C MET A 53 10.47 2.70 1.49
N VAL A 54 11.02 3.77 2.07
CA VAL A 54 11.68 3.72 3.39
C VAL A 54 10.68 3.37 4.50
N LEU A 55 9.46 3.90 4.38
CA LEU A 55 8.37 3.64 5.33
C LEU A 55 7.84 2.21 5.23
N ASN A 56 7.70 1.63 4.03
CA ASN A 56 7.39 0.21 3.85
C ASN A 56 8.49 -0.69 4.43
N LEU A 57 9.76 -0.28 4.29
CA LEU A 57 10.89 -1.02 4.87
C LEU A 57 10.77 -1.19 6.39
N SER A 58 10.20 -0.20 7.07
CA SER A 58 10.01 -0.19 8.52
C SER A 58 8.97 -1.21 9.00
N GLU A 59 8.17 -1.78 8.10
CA GLU A 59 7.12 -2.76 8.41
C GLU A 59 7.48 -4.20 7.96
N LEU A 60 8.52 -4.37 7.12
CA LEU A 60 8.74 -5.58 6.30
C LEU A 60 8.84 -6.93 7.04
N GLY A 61 9.03 -6.94 8.36
CA GLY A 61 9.04 -8.18 9.17
C GLY A 61 7.74 -8.48 9.91
N ILE A 62 6.96 -7.48 10.26
CA ILE A 62 5.83 -7.66 11.21
C ILE A 62 4.63 -8.27 10.51
N SER A 63 4.28 -7.76 9.32
CA SER A 63 3.17 -8.27 8.53
C SER A 63 3.40 -9.71 8.04
N SER A 64 4.64 -10.05 7.64
CA SER A 64 5.00 -11.41 7.22
C SER A 64 5.02 -12.40 8.39
N ALA A 65 5.57 -12.00 9.55
CA ALA A 65 5.55 -12.81 10.76
C ALA A 65 4.13 -13.06 11.28
N LEU A 66 3.23 -12.09 11.18
CA LEU A 66 1.82 -12.24 11.54
C LEU A 66 1.14 -13.31 10.68
N VAL A 67 1.26 -13.19 9.36
CA VAL A 67 0.67 -14.13 8.41
C VAL A 67 1.19 -15.55 8.64
N TYR A 68 2.52 -15.69 8.81
CA TYR A 68 3.13 -16.98 9.10
C TYR A 68 2.63 -17.59 10.42
N SER A 69 2.60 -16.79 11.49
CA SER A 69 2.13 -17.22 12.82
C SER A 69 0.64 -17.56 12.83
N MET A 70 -0.14 -17.01 11.90
CA MET A 70 -1.57 -17.29 11.74
C MET A 70 -1.87 -18.56 10.96
N TYR A 71 -0.98 -19.07 10.11
CA TYR A 71 -1.27 -20.28 9.33
C TYR A 71 -1.60 -21.49 10.21
N LYS A 72 -0.82 -21.71 11.28
CA LYS A 72 -1.05 -22.83 12.20
C LYS A 72 -2.40 -22.73 12.94
N PRO A 73 -2.72 -21.61 13.63
CA PRO A 73 -4.04 -21.41 14.24
C PRO A 73 -5.22 -21.50 13.26
N ILE A 74 -5.06 -21.05 12.02
CA ILE A 74 -6.10 -21.15 10.99
C ILE A 74 -6.32 -22.61 10.58
N ALA A 75 -5.25 -23.39 10.41
CA ALA A 75 -5.34 -24.81 10.10
C ALA A 75 -6.03 -25.61 11.21
N ASP A 76 -5.83 -25.20 12.47
CA ASP A 76 -6.41 -25.84 13.65
C ASP A 76 -7.83 -25.30 14.01
N ASP A 77 -8.40 -24.38 13.21
CA ASP A 77 -9.64 -23.60 13.50
C ASP A 77 -9.68 -22.96 14.91
N ASP A 78 -8.51 -22.62 15.46
CA ASP A 78 -8.35 -22.06 16.79
C ASP A 78 -8.60 -20.53 16.79
N LYS A 79 -9.89 -20.18 16.78
CA LYS A 79 -10.36 -18.79 16.78
C LYS A 79 -9.88 -17.99 17.99
N VAL A 80 -9.60 -18.65 19.12
CA VAL A 80 -9.11 -17.98 20.33
C VAL A 80 -7.67 -17.52 20.11
N LYS A 81 -6.80 -18.39 19.60
CA LYS A 81 -5.42 -18.02 19.26
C LYS A 81 -5.36 -16.97 18.16
N ILE A 82 -6.21 -17.05 17.13
CA ILE A 82 -6.28 -16.04 16.06
C ILE A 82 -6.60 -14.66 16.65
N ARG A 83 -7.60 -14.57 17.53
CA ARG A 83 -7.97 -13.29 18.19
C ARG A 83 -6.85 -12.77 19.10
N ALA A 84 -6.17 -13.66 19.83
CA ALA A 84 -5.05 -13.28 20.69
C ALA A 84 -3.87 -12.73 19.87
N LEU A 85 -3.49 -13.40 18.77
CA LEU A 85 -2.46 -12.92 17.85
C LEU A 85 -2.84 -11.56 17.25
N LEU A 86 -4.07 -11.41 16.74
CA LEU A 86 -4.55 -10.12 16.22
C LEU A 86 -4.41 -8.99 17.26
N ALA A 87 -4.77 -9.23 18.51
CA ALA A 87 -4.68 -8.23 19.56
C ALA A 87 -3.24 -7.80 19.86
N VAL A 88 -2.29 -8.73 19.82
CA VAL A 88 -0.86 -8.45 20.00
C VAL A 88 -0.33 -7.63 18.82
N TYR A 89 -0.59 -8.07 17.60
CA TYR A 89 -0.09 -7.40 16.40
C TYR A 89 -0.76 -6.05 16.15
N LYS A 90 -2.00 -5.84 16.59
CA LYS A 90 -2.66 -4.52 16.59
C LYS A 90 -1.84 -3.49 17.35
N LYS A 91 -1.20 -3.87 18.47
CA LYS A 91 -0.32 -2.97 19.23
C LYS A 91 0.92 -2.62 18.41
N TRP A 92 1.54 -3.60 17.77
CA TRP A 92 2.69 -3.38 16.89
C TRP A 92 2.38 -2.46 15.70
N PHE A 93 1.26 -2.67 15.02
CA PHE A 93 0.83 -1.79 13.93
C PHE A 93 0.56 -0.36 14.39
N ARG A 94 0.04 -0.16 15.62
CA ARG A 94 -0.07 1.18 16.20
C ARG A 94 1.30 1.82 16.45
N VAL A 95 2.27 1.06 16.96
CA VAL A 95 3.64 1.57 17.18
C VAL A 95 4.25 1.99 15.85
N ILE A 96 4.08 1.20 14.78
CA ILE A 96 4.51 1.55 13.43
C ILE A 96 3.81 2.82 12.94
N GLY A 97 2.48 2.91 13.08
CA GLY A 97 1.70 4.09 12.70
C GLY A 97 2.14 5.38 13.40
N VAL A 98 2.46 5.31 14.70
CA VAL A 98 3.00 6.45 15.48
C VAL A 98 4.41 6.80 15.04
N THR A 99 5.27 5.80 14.82
CA THR A 99 6.65 6.01 14.37
C THR A 99 6.66 6.70 13.01
N LEU A 100 5.80 6.25 12.09
CA LEU A 100 5.57 6.87 10.77
C LEU A 100 5.16 8.33 10.90
N LEU A 101 4.18 8.62 11.76
CA LEU A 101 3.66 9.96 11.97
C LEU A 101 4.76 10.87 12.55
N THR A 102 5.53 10.37 13.52
CA THR A 102 6.62 11.11 14.19
C THR A 102 7.76 11.42 13.23
N VAL A 103 8.25 10.41 12.50
CA VAL A 103 9.33 10.57 11.50
C VAL A 103 8.86 11.47 10.36
N GLY A 104 7.63 11.29 9.87
CA GLY A 104 7.06 12.12 8.80
C GLY A 104 6.91 13.58 9.21
N LEU A 105 6.45 13.86 10.44
CA LEU A 105 6.39 15.24 10.95
C LEU A 105 7.80 15.84 11.12
N THR A 106 8.78 15.05 11.53
CA THR A 106 10.18 15.51 11.65
C THR A 106 10.80 15.86 10.29
N LEU A 107 10.31 15.26 9.20
CA LEU A 107 10.75 15.56 7.83
C LEU A 107 10.13 16.84 7.25
N LEU A 108 9.06 17.40 7.84
CA LEU A 108 8.43 18.65 7.39
C LEU A 108 9.42 19.83 7.20
N PRO A 109 10.31 20.16 8.17
CA PRO A 109 11.27 21.24 7.97
C PRO A 109 12.32 20.95 6.90
N PHE A 110 12.65 19.67 6.69
CA PHE A 110 13.60 19.23 5.66
C PHE A 110 12.98 19.12 4.26
N LEU A 111 11.64 19.21 4.17
CA LEU A 111 10.90 19.05 2.92
C LEU A 111 11.38 20.04 1.84
N LYS A 112 11.73 21.27 2.23
CA LYS A 112 12.30 22.30 1.32
C LYS A 112 13.64 21.90 0.70
N TYR A 113 14.46 21.13 1.42
CA TYR A 113 15.78 20.68 0.94
C TYR A 113 15.69 19.35 0.19
N LEU A 114 14.68 18.55 0.52
CA LEU A 114 14.38 17.27 -0.11
C LEU A 114 13.80 17.46 -1.52
N ILE A 115 13.04 18.53 -1.75
CA ILE A 115 12.43 18.82 -3.05
C ILE A 115 13.37 19.67 -3.89
N LYS A 116 13.95 19.05 -4.91
CA LYS A 116 14.64 19.74 -6.00
C LYS A 116 13.66 19.87 -7.18
N GLY A 117 13.11 21.06 -7.37
CA GLY A 117 12.21 21.39 -8.49
C GLY A 117 11.34 22.61 -8.18
N GLU A 118 10.87 23.32 -9.21
CA GLU A 118 9.88 24.37 -9.02
C GLU A 118 8.56 23.73 -8.56
N VAL A 119 8.02 24.20 -7.44
CA VAL A 119 6.72 23.76 -6.96
C VAL A 119 5.69 24.66 -7.64
N PRO A 120 4.70 24.09 -8.35
CA PRO A 120 3.63 24.88 -8.94
C PRO A 120 2.97 25.74 -7.87
N SER A 121 2.86 27.05 -8.14
CA SER A 121 2.32 28.03 -7.19
C SER A 121 0.91 27.71 -6.68
N ASP A 122 0.15 26.92 -7.46
CA ASP A 122 -1.22 26.53 -7.15
C ASP A 122 -1.32 25.35 -6.17
N VAL A 123 -0.23 24.65 -5.85
CA VAL A 123 -0.26 23.46 -4.99
C VAL A 123 0.49 23.69 -3.68
N ASN A 124 -0.26 23.63 -2.56
CA ASN A 124 0.36 23.65 -1.23
C ASN A 124 0.99 22.28 -0.92
N LEU A 125 2.29 22.19 -1.21
CA LEU A 125 3.12 21.04 -0.96
C LEU A 125 3.02 20.45 0.46
N TYR A 126 3.02 21.31 1.49
CA TYR A 126 2.96 20.86 2.87
C TYR A 126 1.63 20.18 3.18
N LEU A 127 0.55 20.76 2.64
CA LEU A 127 -0.79 20.21 2.78
C LEU A 127 -0.90 18.86 2.04
N LEU A 128 -0.35 18.76 0.83
CA LEU A 128 -0.29 17.51 0.08
C LEU A 128 0.48 16.43 0.85
N TYR A 129 1.68 16.75 1.33
CA TYR A 129 2.50 15.85 2.13
C TYR A 129 1.77 15.38 3.40
N LEU A 130 1.12 16.30 4.13
CA LEU A 130 0.34 15.96 5.32
C LEU A 130 -0.84 15.04 5.00
N ILE A 131 -1.62 15.32 3.95
CA ILE A 131 -2.71 14.43 3.51
C ILE A 131 -2.19 13.02 3.28
N TYR A 132 -1.05 12.88 2.58
CA TYR A 132 -0.44 11.58 2.32
C TYR A 132 0.09 10.89 3.58
N LEU A 133 0.75 11.64 4.46
CA LEU A 133 1.28 11.12 5.72
C LEU A 133 0.14 10.59 6.60
N PHE A 134 -0.94 11.36 6.72
CA PHE A 134 -2.13 10.95 7.47
C PHE A 134 -2.82 9.75 6.82
N ASN A 135 -3.00 9.74 5.49
CA ASN A 135 -3.59 8.60 4.78
C ASN A 135 -2.82 7.31 5.10
N THR A 136 -1.49 7.38 5.01
CA THR A 136 -0.61 6.23 5.25
C THR A 136 -0.67 5.79 6.72
N SER A 137 -0.51 6.72 7.66
CA SER A 137 -0.55 6.43 9.11
C SER A 137 -1.92 5.87 9.56
N LEU A 138 -3.03 6.43 9.06
CA LEU A 138 -4.38 5.89 9.30
C LEU A 138 -4.57 4.49 8.70
N GLY A 139 -3.98 4.25 7.53
CA GLY A 139 -3.88 2.92 6.92
C GLY A 139 -3.34 1.88 7.90
N TYR A 140 -2.26 2.24 8.59
CA TYR A 140 -1.64 1.39 9.62
C TYR A 140 -2.50 1.23 10.86
N PHE A 141 -3.09 2.31 11.36
CA PHE A 141 -3.90 2.25 12.57
C PHE A 141 -5.18 1.44 12.43
N LEU A 142 -5.83 1.49 11.26
CA LEU A 142 -7.19 0.99 11.08
C LEU A 142 -7.28 -0.24 10.18
N PHE A 143 -6.38 -0.40 9.21
CA PHE A 143 -6.55 -1.38 8.13
C PHE A 143 -5.45 -2.44 8.05
N ALA A 144 -4.27 -2.22 8.66
CA ALA A 144 -3.17 -3.19 8.61
C ALA A 144 -3.54 -4.56 9.22
N GLU A 145 -4.20 -4.58 10.39
CA GLU A 145 -4.64 -5.82 11.04
C GLU A 145 -5.61 -6.64 10.17
N LYS A 146 -6.53 -5.95 9.48
CA LYS A 146 -7.54 -6.56 8.62
C LYS A 146 -6.91 -7.10 7.35
N ARG A 147 -5.98 -6.35 6.75
CA ARG A 147 -5.22 -6.78 5.57
C ARG A 147 -4.42 -8.04 5.86
N ALA A 148 -3.68 -8.07 6.97
CA ALA A 148 -2.88 -9.24 7.34
C ALA A 148 -3.76 -10.48 7.60
N LEU A 149 -4.92 -10.32 8.25
CA LEU A 149 -5.88 -11.41 8.44
C LEU A 149 -6.42 -11.96 7.12
N LEU A 150 -6.81 -11.09 6.19
CA LEU A 150 -7.30 -11.49 4.87
C LEU A 150 -6.24 -12.25 4.07
N THR A 151 -4.98 -11.80 4.17
CA THR A 151 -3.84 -12.49 3.56
C THR A 151 -3.59 -13.86 4.18
N ALA A 152 -3.69 -13.99 5.51
CA ALA A 152 -3.53 -15.27 6.21
C ALA A 152 -4.60 -16.29 5.82
N TYR A 153 -5.84 -15.84 5.59
CA TYR A 153 -6.93 -16.66 5.04
C TYR A 153 -6.81 -16.94 3.53
N GLN A 154 -5.70 -16.57 2.89
CA GLN A 154 -5.48 -16.66 1.44
C GLN A 154 -6.58 -15.98 0.61
N ARG A 155 -7.34 -15.05 1.19
CA ARG A 155 -8.34 -14.24 0.48
C ARG A 155 -7.72 -12.98 -0.11
N SER A 156 -6.46 -13.08 -0.52
CA SER A 156 -5.77 -12.02 -1.27
C SER A 156 -6.50 -11.67 -2.56
N ASP A 157 -7.33 -12.58 -3.11
CA ASP A 157 -8.20 -12.31 -4.26
C ASP A 157 -9.15 -11.12 -4.03
N ILE A 158 -9.67 -10.96 -2.81
CA ILE A 158 -10.56 -9.83 -2.46
C ILE A 158 -9.76 -8.51 -2.42
N VAL A 159 -8.57 -8.55 -1.80
CA VAL A 159 -7.68 -7.39 -1.72
C VAL A 159 -7.21 -6.99 -3.13
N SER A 160 -6.86 -7.97 -3.95
CA SER A 160 -6.44 -7.77 -5.35
C SER A 160 -7.57 -7.19 -6.19
N ASN A 161 -8.80 -7.70 -6.08
CA ASN A 161 -9.96 -7.17 -6.81
C ASN A 161 -10.28 -5.73 -6.42
N ILE A 162 -10.23 -5.40 -5.13
CA ILE A 162 -10.42 -4.03 -4.65
C ILE A 162 -9.32 -3.12 -5.21
N ASN A 163 -8.05 -3.53 -5.12
CA ASN A 163 -6.95 -2.75 -5.67
C ASN A 163 -7.10 -2.55 -7.18
N SER A 164 -7.46 -3.57 -7.95
CA SER A 164 -7.67 -3.44 -9.39
C SER A 164 -8.79 -2.48 -9.72
N PHE A 165 -9.91 -2.56 -9.01
CA PHE A 165 -11.04 -1.66 -9.24
C PHE A 165 -10.68 -0.21 -8.89
N VAL A 166 -10.03 0.01 -7.74
CA VAL A 166 -9.54 1.33 -7.33
C VAL A 166 -8.55 1.88 -8.33
N SER A 167 -7.56 1.10 -8.75
CA SER A 167 -6.57 1.52 -9.75
C SER A 167 -7.23 1.87 -11.07
N LEU A 168 -8.16 1.05 -11.55
CA LEU A 168 -8.87 1.28 -12.81
C LEU A 168 -9.71 2.57 -12.75
N PHE A 169 -10.40 2.82 -11.65
CA PHE A 169 -11.12 4.08 -11.41
C PHE A 169 -10.16 5.29 -11.38
N LEU A 170 -9.02 5.15 -10.71
CA LEU A 170 -8.03 6.21 -10.55
C LEU A 170 -7.38 6.56 -11.89
N TYR A 171 -7.10 5.56 -12.74
CA TYR A 171 -6.61 5.78 -14.09
C TYR A 171 -7.65 6.42 -15.01
N LEU A 172 -8.93 6.06 -14.89
CA LEU A 172 -10.01 6.71 -15.63
C LEU A 172 -10.20 8.17 -15.19
N SER A 173 -9.96 8.50 -13.92
CA SER A 173 -10.08 9.87 -13.40
C SER A 173 -8.89 10.76 -13.77
N GLN A 174 -7.78 10.17 -14.23
CA GLN A 174 -6.58 10.88 -14.69
C GLN A 174 -6.62 11.25 -16.18
N ILE A 175 -7.57 10.69 -16.93
CA ILE A 175 -7.87 11.03 -18.34
C ILE A 175 -8.90 12.15 -18.34
#